data_AF-A0A8S3H7T5-F1
#
_entry.id   AF-A0A8S3H7T5-F1
#
_cell.length_a   1.000
_cell.length_b   1.000
_cell.length_c   1.000
_cell.angle_alpha   90.00
_cell.angle_beta   90.00
_cell.angle_gamma   90.00
#
_symmetry.space_group_name_H-M   'P 1'
#
loop_
_entity.id
_entity.type
_entity.pdbx_description
1 polymer ?
#
loop_
_entity_poly.entity_id
_entity_poly.type
_entity_poly.pdbx_seq_one_letter_code
_entity_poly.pdbx_strand_id
1 'polypeptide(L)'
;IFKFRTVFDVEYEFFCQIARSFPFKKELTVTNKKPQQNKEYKKSMNDKHDLAIIKCLYMTELNLDQAHYDYIEHFLVDTEVCLPDKVRVSLYYEELKRVTENFTRDATRINCAKVCSLYRRGQYGITEELKDYFPRTYRF
;
A
#
# COMPACT_ATOMS: atom_id res chain seq x y z
N ILE A 1 -16.50 -2.79 6.68
CA ILE A 1 -15.14 -2.49 7.19
C ILE A 1 -14.47 -3.81 7.61
N PHE A 2 -13.45 -4.29 6.90
CA PHE A 2 -12.61 -5.39 7.39
C PHE A 2 -11.47 -4.77 8.23
N LYS A 3 -11.57 -4.89 9.55
CA LYS A 3 -10.51 -4.45 10.48
C LYS A 3 -9.71 -5.67 10.93
N PHE A 4 -8.54 -5.89 10.34
CA PHE A 4 -7.61 -6.90 10.84
C PHE A 4 -6.78 -6.28 11.96
N ARG A 5 -7.08 -6.66 13.20
CA ARG A 5 -6.23 -6.37 14.36
C ARG A 5 -5.44 -7.64 14.66
N THR A 6 -4.36 -7.86 13.92
CA THR A 6 -3.58 -9.11 14.01
C THR A 6 -2.37 -8.94 14.91
N VAL A 7 -2.19 -9.90 15.83
CA VAL A 7 -1.00 -10.09 16.69
C VAL A 7 0.01 -11.06 16.02
N PHE A 8 -0.35 -11.63 14.86
CA PHE A 8 0.44 -12.60 14.10
C PHE A 8 1.31 -11.93 13.03
N ASP A 9 2.39 -12.61 12.63
CA ASP A 9 3.28 -12.19 11.54
C ASP A 9 2.52 -12.23 10.21
N VAL A 10 2.06 -11.07 9.76
CA VAL A 10 1.31 -10.93 8.50
C VAL A 10 2.30 -10.89 7.35
N GLU A 11 2.28 -11.91 6.51
CA GLU A 11 3.13 -11.99 5.32
C GLU A 11 2.35 -11.67 4.04
N TYR A 12 3.07 -11.49 2.93
CA TYR A 12 2.47 -11.13 1.63
C TYR A 12 1.32 -12.07 1.22
N GLU A 13 1.49 -13.37 1.45
CA GLU A 13 0.48 -14.40 1.12
C GLU A 13 -0.88 -14.13 1.79
N PHE A 14 -0.88 -13.55 3.00
CA PHE A 14 -2.11 -13.19 3.69
C PHE A 14 -2.94 -12.16 2.90
N PHE A 15 -2.27 -11.20 2.25
CA PHE A 15 -2.96 -10.23 1.38
C PHE A 15 -3.53 -10.89 0.12
N CYS A 16 -2.82 -11.86 -0.45
CA CYS A 16 -3.34 -12.68 -1.56
C CYS A 16 -4.61 -13.42 -1.15
N GLN A 17 -4.59 -14.08 0.01
CA GLN A 17 -5.75 -14.82 0.54
C GLN A 17 -6.93 -13.88 0.80
N ILE A 18 -6.71 -12.71 1.40
CA ILE A 18 -7.77 -11.70 1.60
C ILE A 18 -8.36 -11.25 0.27
N ALA A 19 -7.52 -10.96 -0.74
CA ALA A 19 -8.02 -10.48 -2.02
C ALA A 19 -8.85 -11.54 -2.76
N ARG A 20 -8.47 -12.81 -2.67
CA ARG A 20 -9.22 -13.94 -3.24
C ARG A 20 -10.54 -14.20 -2.51
N SER A 21 -10.51 -14.19 -1.18
CA SER A 21 -11.70 -14.47 -0.35
C SER A 21 -12.68 -13.30 -0.30
N PHE A 22 -12.20 -12.06 -0.49
CA PHE A 22 -13.00 -10.85 -0.43
C PHE A 22 -12.77 -9.96 -1.65
N PRO A 23 -13.18 -10.40 -2.86
CA PRO A 23 -12.92 -9.68 -4.10
C PRO A 23 -13.58 -8.30 -4.14
N PHE A 24 -14.74 -8.14 -3.47
CA PHE A 24 -15.51 -6.88 -3.43
C PHE A 24 -15.18 -5.99 -2.23
N LYS A 25 -14.05 -6.22 -1.54
CA LYS A 25 -13.67 -5.39 -0.39
C LYS A 25 -13.48 -3.93 -0.82
N LYS A 26 -14.17 -3.01 -0.12
CA LYS A 26 -14.06 -1.56 -0.35
C LYS A 26 -13.01 -0.90 0.53
N GLU A 27 -12.77 -1.47 1.70
CA GLU A 27 -11.94 -0.86 2.73
C GLU A 27 -10.99 -1.92 3.29
N LEU A 28 -9.71 -1.56 3.38
CA LEU A 28 -8.68 -2.38 4.02
C LEU A 28 -7.92 -1.53 5.04
N THR A 29 -7.79 -2.03 6.26
CA THR A 29 -6.92 -1.44 7.29
C THR A 29 -5.83 -2.43 7.65
N VAL A 30 -4.58 -2.02 7.53
CA VAL A 30 -3.40 -2.79 7.94
C VAL A 30 -2.82 -2.16 9.19
N THR A 31 -2.78 -2.93 10.27
CA THR A 31 -2.22 -2.49 11.56
C THR A 31 -1.18 -3.53 11.97
N ASN A 32 0.03 -3.41 11.44
CA ASN A 32 1.15 -4.22 11.86
C ASN A 32 2.44 -3.40 11.83
N LYS A 33 3.02 -3.16 13.00
CA LYS A 33 4.24 -2.36 13.16
C LYS A 33 5.52 -3.18 13.03
N LYS A 34 5.41 -4.52 13.03
CA LYS A 34 6.57 -5.39 12.88
C LYS A 34 6.96 -5.47 11.40
N PRO A 35 8.26 -5.50 11.08
CA PRO A 35 8.72 -5.82 9.74
C PRO A 35 8.23 -7.20 9.33
N GLN A 36 8.10 -7.41 8.02
CA GLN A 36 7.89 -8.75 7.49
C GLN A 36 9.16 -9.57 7.68
N GLN A 37 9.01 -10.80 8.17
CA GLN A 37 10.15 -11.68 8.42
C GLN A 37 10.62 -12.32 7.11
N ASN A 38 9.68 -12.57 6.20
CA ASN A 38 9.91 -13.33 4.98
C ASN A 38 9.87 -12.45 3.71
N LYS A 39 10.71 -11.41 3.66
CA LYS A 39 10.83 -10.54 2.48
C LYS A 39 11.30 -11.28 1.22
N GLU A 40 12.00 -12.40 1.41
CA GLU A 40 12.62 -13.21 0.34
C GLU A 40 11.68 -14.18 -0.37
N TYR A 41 10.43 -14.36 0.10
CA TYR A 41 9.43 -15.14 -0.65
C TYR A 41 9.22 -14.60 -2.07
N LYS A 42 9.53 -13.31 -2.31
CA LYS A 42 9.55 -12.66 -3.62
C LYS A 42 10.58 -13.24 -4.60
N LYS A 43 11.73 -13.75 -4.13
CA LYS A 43 12.80 -14.30 -4.99
C LYS A 43 12.68 -15.80 -5.22
N SER A 44 12.19 -16.55 -4.23
CA SER A 44 12.12 -18.02 -4.27
C SER A 44 10.90 -18.56 -5.05
N MET A 45 9.86 -17.75 -5.24
CA MET A 45 8.62 -18.17 -5.95
C MET A 45 8.59 -17.86 -7.46
N ASN A 46 9.62 -17.24 -8.03
CA ASN A 46 9.71 -17.06 -9.50
C ASN A 46 9.70 -18.40 -10.27
N ASP A 47 10.05 -19.50 -9.60
CA ASP A 47 10.12 -20.83 -10.22
C ASP A 47 8.86 -21.69 -10.03
N LYS A 48 7.83 -21.21 -9.31
CA LYS A 48 6.59 -21.96 -9.10
C LYS A 48 5.35 -21.06 -9.16
N HIS A 49 4.71 -21.05 -10.34
CA HIS A 49 3.27 -20.88 -10.56
C HIS A 49 2.53 -19.72 -9.87
N ASP A 50 2.09 -18.75 -10.68
CA ASP A 50 0.84 -18.01 -10.48
C ASP A 50 0.66 -17.26 -9.14
N LEU A 51 1.63 -16.45 -8.73
CA LEU A 51 1.30 -15.29 -7.89
C LEU A 51 0.54 -14.28 -8.74
N ALA A 52 -0.76 -14.53 -8.88
CA ALA A 52 -1.70 -13.65 -9.52
C ALA A 52 -1.62 -12.26 -8.89
N ILE A 53 -1.32 -11.25 -9.70
CA ILE A 53 -1.40 -9.83 -9.34
C ILE A 53 -2.62 -9.61 -8.44
N ILE A 54 -2.40 -9.09 -7.23
CA ILE A 54 -3.46 -8.78 -6.29
C ILE A 54 -4.26 -7.61 -6.87
N LYS A 55 -5.40 -7.92 -7.47
CA LYS A 55 -6.33 -6.91 -8.00
C LYS A 55 -7.29 -6.48 -6.91
N CYS A 56 -7.17 -5.24 -6.45
CA CYS A 56 -8.06 -4.65 -5.46
C CYS A 56 -9.18 -3.82 -6.11
N LEU A 57 -9.85 -4.35 -7.14
CA LEU A 57 -10.69 -3.58 -8.08
C LEU A 57 -11.75 -2.68 -7.45
N TYR A 58 -12.32 -3.08 -6.30
CA TYR A 58 -13.42 -2.36 -5.64
C TYR A 58 -12.97 -1.53 -4.43
N MET A 59 -11.67 -1.50 -4.15
CA MET A 59 -11.13 -0.82 -3.00
C MET A 59 -11.22 0.70 -3.18
N THR A 60 -11.84 1.37 -2.22
CA THR A 60 -11.96 2.83 -2.16
C THR A 60 -11.14 3.44 -1.04
N GLU A 61 -10.73 2.63 -0.05
CA GLU A 61 -10.00 3.09 1.13
C GLU A 61 -8.94 2.10 1.59
N LEU A 62 -7.74 2.60 1.83
CA LEU A 62 -6.60 1.87 2.32
C LEU A 62 -5.98 2.63 3.50
N ASN A 63 -6.10 2.07 4.70
CA ASN A 63 -5.53 2.65 5.91
C ASN A 63 -4.28 1.87 6.36
N LEU A 64 -3.15 2.57 6.35
CA LEU A 64 -1.81 2.10 6.69
C LEU A 64 -1.21 2.92 7.83
N ASP A 65 -2.02 3.71 8.57
CA ASP A 65 -1.57 4.61 9.64
C ASP A 65 -0.82 3.90 10.76
N GLN A 66 -0.86 2.58 10.87
CA GLN A 66 -0.14 1.82 11.90
C GLN A 66 0.60 0.63 11.29
N ALA A 67 0.89 0.71 10.00
CA ALA A 67 1.64 -0.30 9.27
C ALA A 67 3.12 0.10 9.20
N HIS A 68 4.00 -0.89 9.31
CA HIS A 68 5.41 -0.79 8.98
C HIS A 68 5.60 -0.54 7.47
N TYR A 69 6.64 0.20 7.05
CA TYR A 69 6.87 0.51 5.63
C TYR A 69 6.88 -0.70 4.69
N ASP A 70 7.30 -1.89 5.16
CA ASP A 70 7.24 -3.13 4.35
C ASP A 70 5.85 -3.38 3.75
N TYR A 71 4.79 -3.13 4.53
CA TYR A 71 3.41 -3.28 4.06
C TYR A 71 3.02 -2.18 3.09
N ILE A 72 3.49 -0.96 3.34
CA ILE A 72 3.24 0.19 2.47
C ILE A 72 3.89 -0.04 1.11
N GLU A 73 5.08 -0.63 1.09
CA GLU A 73 5.82 -0.96 -0.13
C GLU A 73 4.98 -1.85 -1.06
N HIS A 74 4.31 -2.87 -0.53
CA HIS A 74 3.43 -3.73 -1.33
C HIS A 74 2.31 -2.97 -2.05
N PHE A 75 1.75 -1.92 -1.46
CA PHE A 75 0.63 -1.19 -2.07
C PHE A 75 1.07 -0.02 -2.96
N LEU A 76 2.13 0.70 -2.58
CA LEU A 76 2.53 1.95 -3.25
C LEU A 76 3.70 1.77 -4.21
N VAL A 77 4.51 0.74 -4.06
CA VAL A 77 5.75 0.54 -4.82
C VAL A 77 5.65 -0.69 -5.69
N ASP A 78 5.16 -1.79 -5.13
CA ASP A 78 5.19 -3.08 -5.78
C ASP A 78 4.17 -3.15 -6.94
N THR A 79 4.62 -3.73 -8.06
CA THR A 79 3.78 -4.01 -9.23
C THR A 79 2.81 -5.16 -8.98
N GLU A 80 3.03 -5.94 -7.93
CA GLU A 80 2.20 -7.09 -7.61
C GLU A 80 0.81 -6.70 -7.07
N VAL A 81 0.63 -5.48 -6.56
CA VAL A 81 -0.68 -4.95 -6.16
C VAL A 81 -1.15 -3.90 -7.16
N CYS A 82 -2.28 -4.17 -7.79
CA CYS A 82 -2.95 -3.19 -8.63
C CYS A 82 -4.04 -2.48 -7.82
N LEU A 83 -3.73 -1.27 -7.37
CA LEU A 83 -4.73 -0.34 -6.82
C LEU A 83 -5.67 0.10 -7.95
N PRO A 84 -6.99 0.23 -7.68
CA PRO A 84 -7.92 0.87 -8.59
C PRO A 84 -7.70 2.40 -8.58
N ASP A 85 -8.31 3.08 -9.53
CA ASP A 85 -8.34 4.54 -9.54
C ASP A 85 -9.19 5.10 -8.38
N LYS A 86 -8.81 6.28 -7.90
CA LYS A 86 -9.51 7.05 -6.87
C LYS A 86 -9.54 6.40 -5.48
N VAL A 87 -8.44 5.74 -5.09
CA VAL A 87 -8.29 5.22 -3.73
C VAL A 87 -7.96 6.34 -2.76
N ARG A 88 -8.55 6.29 -1.55
CA ARG A 88 -8.15 7.12 -0.42
C ARG A 88 -7.13 6.37 0.42
N VAL A 89 -5.97 6.96 0.68
CA VAL A 89 -4.87 6.35 1.43
C VAL A 89 -4.59 7.14 2.70
N SER A 90 -4.38 6.43 3.81
CA SER A 90 -3.98 6.99 5.10
C SER A 90 -2.67 6.36 5.54
N LEU A 91 -1.64 7.17 5.86
CA LEU A 91 -0.34 6.66 6.33
C LEU A 91 0.46 7.70 7.13
N TYR A 92 1.59 7.30 7.72
CA TYR A 92 2.58 8.23 8.28
C TYR A 92 3.47 8.83 7.20
N TYR A 93 3.69 10.14 7.24
CA TYR A 93 4.49 10.83 6.24
C TYR A 93 5.94 10.31 6.16
N GLU A 94 6.56 10.00 7.30
CA GLU A 94 7.92 9.46 7.33
C GLU A 94 8.03 8.09 6.65
N GLU A 95 7.00 7.24 6.79
CA GLU A 95 6.98 5.95 6.11
C GLU A 95 6.76 6.14 4.60
N LEU A 96 5.97 7.14 4.17
CA LEU A 96 5.83 7.51 2.77
C LEU A 96 7.16 7.99 2.18
N LYS A 97 7.88 8.87 2.88
CA LYS A 97 9.22 9.30 2.46
C LYS A 97 10.16 8.11 2.34
N ARG A 98 10.09 7.15 3.27
CA ARG A 98 10.92 5.95 3.24
C ARG A 98 10.65 5.09 2.01
N VAL A 99 9.39 4.76 1.71
CA VAL A 99 9.06 3.90 0.55
C VAL A 99 9.29 4.58 -0.80
N THR A 100 9.17 5.91 -0.85
CA THR A 100 9.42 6.70 -2.06
C THR A 100 10.88 7.11 -2.24
N GLU A 101 11.77 6.75 -1.31
CA GLU A 101 13.16 7.21 -1.26
C GLU A 101 13.27 8.74 -1.33
N ASN A 102 12.54 9.43 -0.44
CA ASN A 102 12.36 10.88 -0.46
C ASN A 102 11.80 11.40 -1.80
N PHE A 103 10.78 10.73 -2.35
CA PHE A 103 10.15 11.10 -3.61
C PHE A 103 11.09 11.08 -4.83
N THR A 104 12.02 10.12 -4.87
CA THR A 104 12.92 9.90 -6.01
C THR A 104 12.70 8.56 -6.72
N ARG A 105 11.99 7.62 -6.09
CA ARG A 105 11.74 6.28 -6.65
C ARG A 105 10.56 6.28 -7.65
N ASP A 106 10.86 6.23 -8.94
CA ASP A 106 9.85 6.33 -10.01
C ASP A 106 8.82 5.19 -10.03
N ALA A 107 9.23 3.96 -9.68
CA ALA A 107 8.33 2.80 -9.66
C ALA A 107 7.09 3.04 -8.79
N THR A 108 7.23 3.87 -7.76
CA THR A 108 6.15 4.17 -6.81
C THR A 108 5.12 5.16 -7.36
N ARG A 109 5.49 5.97 -8.37
CA ARG A 109 4.63 7.00 -8.95
C ARG A 109 3.37 6.42 -9.58
N ILE A 110 3.45 5.21 -10.14
CA ILE A 110 2.34 4.56 -10.85
C ILE A 110 1.15 4.33 -9.92
N ASN A 111 1.38 3.77 -8.74
CA ASN A 111 0.32 3.51 -7.78
C ASN A 111 -0.04 4.78 -6.98
N CYS A 112 0.92 5.65 -6.67
CA CYS A 112 0.63 6.95 -6.05
C CYS A 112 -0.30 7.81 -6.92
N ALA A 113 -0.14 7.80 -8.25
CA ALA A 113 -0.98 8.56 -9.17
C ALA A 113 -2.46 8.14 -9.17
N LYS A 114 -2.80 6.95 -8.65
CA LYS A 114 -4.18 6.46 -8.54
C LYS A 114 -4.88 6.95 -7.28
N VAL A 115 -4.14 7.48 -6.32
CA VAL A 115 -4.67 7.98 -5.04
C VAL A 115 -5.33 9.35 -5.26
N CYS A 116 -6.56 9.51 -4.75
CA CYS A 116 -7.32 10.76 -4.88
C CYS A 116 -7.44 11.54 -3.56
N SER A 117 -7.15 10.90 -2.44
CA SER A 117 -7.05 11.55 -1.13
C SER A 117 -5.95 10.87 -0.35
N LEU A 118 -5.05 11.67 0.20
CA LEU A 118 -3.91 11.20 0.96
C LEU A 118 -3.94 11.84 2.34
N TYR A 119 -4.32 11.08 3.36
CA TYR A 119 -4.22 11.52 4.75
C TYR A 119 -2.85 11.15 5.30
N ARG A 120 -2.11 12.15 5.77
CA ARG A 120 -0.74 11.96 6.26
C ARG A 120 -0.64 12.40 7.71
N ARG A 121 -0.23 11.47 8.57
CA ARG A 121 0.09 11.80 9.96
C ARG A 121 1.54 12.25 10.08
N GLY A 122 1.78 13.33 10.82
CA GLY A 122 3.12 13.79 11.20
C GLY A 122 3.70 14.93 10.34
N GLN A 123 3.02 15.37 9.29
CA GLN A 123 3.42 16.56 8.54
C GLN A 123 2.18 17.40 8.18
N TYR A 124 2.32 18.71 8.32
CA TYR A 124 1.34 19.69 7.86
C TYR A 124 1.93 20.44 6.67
N GLY A 125 1.20 20.51 5.56
CA GLY A 125 1.62 21.20 4.34
C GLY A 125 1.72 20.30 3.10
N ILE A 126 1.58 20.93 1.94
CA ILE A 126 1.70 20.30 0.62
C ILE A 126 3.04 20.74 0.05
N THR A 127 3.88 19.78 -0.35
CA THR A 127 5.14 20.04 -1.06
C THR A 127 4.97 19.76 -2.55
N GLU A 128 5.86 20.27 -3.41
CA GLU A 128 5.77 20.03 -4.85
C GLU A 128 5.99 18.55 -5.20
N GLU A 129 6.86 17.86 -4.46
CA GLU A 129 7.12 16.43 -4.64
C GLU A 129 5.86 15.59 -4.36
N LEU A 130 5.05 16.00 -3.39
CA LEU A 130 3.77 15.36 -3.11
C LEU A 130 2.76 15.56 -4.23
N LYS A 131 2.71 16.76 -4.83
CA LYS A 131 1.82 16.99 -5.99
C LYS A 131 2.25 16.16 -7.19
N ASP A 132 3.56 16.03 -7.39
CA ASP A 132 4.16 15.26 -8.47
C ASP A 132 3.90 13.75 -8.31
N TYR A 133 3.98 13.21 -7.08
CA TYR A 133 3.67 11.80 -6.81
C TYR A 133 2.17 11.50 -6.77
N PHE A 134 1.36 12.48 -6.37
CA PHE A 134 -0.08 12.33 -6.16
C PHE A 134 -0.89 13.32 -7.02
N PRO A 135 -0.74 13.31 -8.35
CA PRO A 135 -1.31 14.34 -9.24
C PRO A 135 -2.85 14.38 -9.24
N ARG A 136 -3.51 13.30 -8.82
CA ARG A 136 -4.98 13.21 -8.73
C ARG A 136 -5.51 13.48 -7.32
N THR A 137 -4.63 13.76 -6.35
CA THR A 137 -5.04 14.01 -4.97
C THR A 137 -5.50 15.46 -4.83
N TYR A 138 -6.79 15.61 -4.55
CA TYR A 138 -7.42 16.91 -4.29
C TYR A 138 -7.55 17.22 -2.79
N ARG A 139 -7.19 16.26 -1.93
CA ARG A 139 -7.24 16.38 -0.47
C ARG A 139 -6.02 15.71 0.16
N PHE A 140 -5.12 16.54 0.69
CA PHE A 140 -3.86 16.18 1.36
C PHE A 140 -3.94 16.28 2.88
#